data_AF-A0A8S1UXU1-F1
#
_entry.id   AF-A0A8S1UXU1-F1
#
_cell.length_a   1.000
_cell.length_b   1.000
_cell.length_c   1.000
_cell.angle_alpha   90.00
_cell.angle_beta   90.00
_cell.angle_gamma   90.00
#
_symmetry.space_group_name_H-M   'P 1'
#
loop_
_entity.id
_entity.type
_entity.pdbx_description
1 polymer ?
#
loop_
_entity_poly.entity_id
_entity_poly.type
_entity_poly.pdbx_seq_one_letter_code
_entity_poly.pdbx_strand_id
1 'polypeptide(L)'
;MNKEQLIKWISNVIKTKIVKRQGQKVYELEAKIGKFKGQNYNANKYLESINGMEQLDKNNAKYQFESKINQKQYNNAYDYIKQKENQVVIKRLDFSLNKQQRNSFQIIDNKLSAVLIEKQKNLQEHIDIINDKIHFRISLNQEKTLSKSLKDIITQMPSRKQNTNFIRLKETLFVKENNLEFALSKVASIVKYDPEFQKILDEISQSRCTNIQTKLEQIFKDQNLTDYEFEIEIEQVSDFNDEQIENLSKQFLQQVDIFWSVFNLKQVEEEQKPEKKIKKE
;
A
#
# COMPACT_ATOMS: atom_id res chain seq x y z
N MET A 1 5.61 21.52 9.96
CA MET A 1 4.13 21.38 9.94
C MET A 1 3.73 20.67 11.22
N ASN A 2 2.73 21.14 11.95
CA ASN A 2 2.24 20.46 13.16
C ASN A 2 1.02 19.54 12.87
N LYS A 3 0.60 18.75 13.86
CA LYS A 3 -0.51 17.78 13.73
C LYS A 3 -1.83 18.45 13.31
N GLU A 4 -2.14 19.63 13.83
CA GLU A 4 -3.36 20.37 13.46
C GLU A 4 -3.33 20.87 12.01
N GLN A 5 -2.18 21.36 11.55
CA GLN A 5 -1.99 21.76 10.14
C GLN A 5 -2.14 20.55 9.21
N LEU A 6 -1.62 19.39 9.61
CA LEU A 6 -1.77 18.15 8.86
C LEU A 6 -3.24 17.70 8.78
N ILE A 7 -3.98 17.74 9.90
CA ILE A 7 -5.42 17.46 9.94
C ILE A 7 -6.17 18.40 8.99
N LYS A 8 -5.92 19.70 9.06
CA LYS A 8 -6.55 20.69 8.17
C LYS A 8 -6.26 20.41 6.69
N TRP A 9 -5.03 20.02 6.37
CA TRP A 9 -4.66 19.64 5.01
C TRP A 9 -5.45 18.42 4.53
N ILE A 10 -5.50 17.36 5.34
CA ILE A 10 -6.26 16.13 5.03
C ILE A 10 -7.75 16.46 4.86
N SER A 11 -8.33 17.22 5.79
CA SER A 11 -9.74 17.64 5.72
C SER A 11 -10.04 18.41 4.43
N ASN A 12 -9.15 19.31 4.02
CA ASN A 12 -9.31 20.04 2.77
C ASN A 12 -9.22 19.11 1.54
N VAL A 13 -8.33 18.11 1.55
CA VAL A 13 -8.26 17.09 0.48
C VAL A 13 -9.54 16.28 0.42
N ILE A 14 -10.03 15.75 1.54
CA ILE A 14 -11.29 14.99 1.61
C ILE A 14 -12.44 15.85 1.06
N LYS A 15 -12.59 17.07 1.57
CA LYS A 15 -13.66 18.01 1.16
C LYS A 15 -13.62 18.36 -0.32
N THR A 16 -12.43 18.49 -0.91
CA THR A 16 -12.29 19.00 -2.29
C THR A 16 -12.13 17.93 -3.36
N LYS A 17 -11.64 16.73 -2.98
CA LYS A 17 -11.28 15.66 -3.93
C LYS A 17 -12.06 14.37 -3.70
N ILE A 18 -12.32 13.99 -2.45
CA ILE A 18 -13.00 12.74 -2.11
C ILE A 18 -14.52 12.94 -2.13
N VAL A 19 -15.06 13.88 -1.34
CA VAL A 19 -16.51 14.13 -1.23
C VAL A 19 -17.10 14.70 -2.53
N LYS A 20 -16.35 15.58 -3.20
CA LYS A 20 -16.89 16.49 -4.22
C LYS A 20 -17.16 15.90 -5.62
N ARG A 21 -17.15 14.57 -5.84
CA ARG A 21 -17.30 14.05 -7.22
C ARG A 21 -18.21 12.86 -7.45
N GLN A 22 -18.91 12.98 -8.58
CA GLN A 22 -19.63 11.96 -9.33
C GLN A 22 -18.82 11.64 -10.62
N GLY A 23 -18.47 10.39 -10.90
CA GLY A 23 -17.79 9.97 -12.14
C GLY A 23 -16.92 8.70 -12.05
N GLN A 24 -16.25 8.32 -13.14
CA GLN A 24 -15.39 7.11 -13.24
C GLN A 24 -13.95 7.28 -12.68
N LYS A 25 -13.61 8.47 -12.19
CA LYS A 25 -12.29 8.80 -11.63
C LYS A 25 -12.39 8.78 -10.11
N VAL A 26 -11.66 7.86 -9.48
CA VAL A 26 -11.61 7.67 -8.04
C VAL A 26 -10.33 8.32 -7.52
N TYR A 27 -10.42 9.07 -6.43
CA TYR A 27 -9.27 9.63 -5.75
C TYR A 27 -8.95 8.78 -4.53
N GLU A 28 -7.72 8.33 -4.39
CA GLU A 28 -7.28 7.50 -3.26
C GLU A 28 -6.40 8.36 -2.36
N LEU A 29 -6.85 8.61 -1.13
CA LEU A 29 -6.01 9.25 -0.12
C LEU A 29 -5.46 8.15 0.79
N GLU A 30 -4.20 7.76 0.54
CA GLU A 30 -3.52 6.67 1.26
C GLU A 30 -2.38 7.20 2.13
N ALA A 31 -2.22 6.63 3.33
CA ALA A 31 -1.04 6.74 4.16
C ALA A 31 -0.27 5.42 4.12
N LYS A 32 1.02 5.51 3.81
CA LYS A 32 1.93 4.36 3.85
C LYS A 32 2.96 4.57 4.94
N ILE A 33 3.11 3.57 5.80
CA ILE A 33 4.13 3.56 6.84
C ILE A 33 5.37 2.86 6.27
N GLY A 34 6.55 3.43 6.53
CA GLY A 34 7.79 2.96 5.93
C GLY A 34 9.01 3.61 6.58
N LYS A 35 10.03 3.89 5.77
CA LYS A 35 11.24 4.59 6.22
C LYS A 35 11.71 5.60 5.18
N PHE A 36 12.16 6.76 5.65
CA PHE A 36 12.92 7.69 4.83
C PHE A 36 14.41 7.36 4.90
N LYS A 37 15.08 7.33 3.75
CA LYS A 37 16.53 7.22 3.66
C LYS A 37 17.09 8.50 3.04
N GLY A 38 18.07 9.09 3.70
CA GLY A 38 18.87 10.16 3.15
C GLY A 38 19.83 9.64 2.08
N GLN A 39 20.02 10.39 1.00
CA GLN A 39 20.98 10.08 -0.06
C GLN A 39 22.44 10.17 0.41
N ASN A 40 22.70 10.80 1.55
CA ASN A 40 24.03 10.92 2.14
C ASN A 40 23.96 10.89 3.68
N TYR A 41 25.13 10.83 4.32
CA TYR A 41 25.27 10.75 5.77
C TYR A 41 24.60 11.91 6.52
N ASN A 42 24.75 13.14 6.03
CA ASN A 42 24.17 14.33 6.67
C ASN A 42 22.64 14.31 6.60
N ALA A 43 22.08 13.85 5.47
CA ALA A 43 20.64 13.66 5.31
C ALA A 43 20.11 12.60 6.28
N ASN A 44 20.81 11.47 6.48
CA ASN A 44 20.40 10.47 7.48
C ASN A 44 20.48 11.00 8.91
N LYS A 45 21.56 11.70 9.28
CA LYS A 45 21.69 12.36 10.58
C LYS A 45 20.55 13.34 10.86
N TYR A 46 20.15 14.09 9.83
CA TYR A 46 19.03 15.01 9.95
C TYR A 46 17.73 14.27 10.28
N LEU A 47 17.40 13.20 9.53
CA LEU A 47 16.21 12.39 9.79
C LEU A 47 16.19 11.84 11.23
N GLU A 48 17.34 11.43 11.75
CA GLU A 48 17.50 10.93 13.13
C GLU A 48 17.37 12.03 14.20
N SER A 49 17.59 13.29 13.83
CA SER A 49 17.54 14.44 14.74
C SER A 49 16.14 15.05 14.91
N ILE A 50 15.18 14.66 14.06
CA ILE A 50 13.81 15.18 14.10
C ILE A 50 13.11 14.66 15.36
N ASN A 51 12.75 15.58 16.24
CA ASN A 51 11.89 15.34 17.39
C ASN A 51 10.55 16.06 17.16
N GLY A 52 9.44 15.34 17.31
CA GLY A 52 8.10 15.78 16.97
C GLY A 52 7.78 15.65 15.49
N MET A 53 6.73 16.36 15.05
CA MET A 53 6.21 16.29 13.68
C MET A 53 6.89 17.29 12.75
N GLU A 54 7.47 16.79 11.67
CA GLU A 54 8.06 17.56 10.59
C GLU A 54 7.57 17.06 9.22
N GLN A 55 7.30 18.00 8.32
CA GLN A 55 7.07 17.69 6.92
C GLN A 55 8.40 17.84 6.17
N LEU A 56 8.84 16.78 5.49
CA LEU A 56 10.00 16.83 4.61
C LEU A 56 9.66 17.61 3.33
N ASP A 57 10.62 18.40 2.84
CA ASP A 57 10.47 19.18 1.63
C ASP A 57 10.36 18.25 0.39
N LYS A 58 9.20 18.30 -0.28
CA LYS A 58 8.87 17.48 -1.45
C LYS A 58 9.74 17.79 -2.66
N ASN A 59 10.33 18.98 -2.72
CA ASN A 59 11.20 19.41 -3.82
C ASN A 59 12.65 18.98 -3.60
N ASN A 60 12.95 18.36 -2.46
CA ASN A 60 14.29 18.00 -2.07
C ASN A 60 14.55 16.52 -2.38
N ALA A 61 15.27 16.26 -3.48
CA ALA A 61 15.67 14.90 -3.87
C ALA A 61 16.54 14.18 -2.81
N LYS A 62 16.92 14.86 -1.72
CA LYS A 62 17.75 14.34 -0.62
C LYS A 62 17.19 13.11 0.08
N TYR A 63 15.87 12.85 0.02
CA TYR A 63 15.23 11.77 0.75
C TYR A 63 14.46 10.83 -0.18
N GLN A 64 14.62 9.52 0.06
CA GLN A 64 13.86 8.48 -0.61
C GLN A 64 12.94 7.79 0.40
N PHE A 65 11.65 7.75 0.09
CA PHE A 65 10.68 6.99 0.87
C PHE A 65 10.63 5.54 0.41
N GLU A 66 10.81 4.61 1.35
CA GLU A 66 10.60 3.19 1.14
C GLU A 66 9.37 2.76 1.93
N SER A 67 8.29 2.44 1.22
CA SER A 67 7.03 1.94 1.79
C SER A 67 7.14 0.46 2.17
N LYS A 68 8.15 0.09 2.97
CA LYS A 68 8.40 -1.29 3.40
C LYS A 68 8.44 -1.37 4.92
N ILE A 69 7.81 -2.41 5.45
CA ILE A 69 7.98 -2.85 6.84
C ILE A 69 8.77 -4.17 6.85
N ASN A 70 9.39 -4.51 7.97
CA ASN A 70 10.09 -5.79 8.08
C ASN A 70 9.12 -6.93 8.47
N GLN A 71 9.59 -8.18 8.38
CA GLN A 71 8.78 -9.37 8.69
C GLN A 71 8.25 -9.39 10.13
N LYS A 72 9.03 -8.95 11.12
CA LYS A 72 8.59 -8.88 12.53
C LYS A 72 7.43 -7.90 12.68
N GLN A 73 7.54 -6.71 12.08
CA GLN A 73 6.48 -5.70 12.07
C GLN A 73 5.23 -6.20 11.36
N TYR A 74 5.39 -6.86 10.20
CA TYR A 74 4.30 -7.50 9.48
C TYR A 74 3.57 -8.51 10.36
N ASN A 75 4.29 -9.41 11.03
CA ASN A 75 3.68 -10.44 11.88
C ASN A 75 2.91 -9.83 13.05
N ASN A 76 3.45 -8.78 13.69
CA ASN A 76 2.75 -8.07 14.77
C ASN A 76 1.44 -7.44 14.26
N ALA A 77 1.47 -6.78 13.11
CA ALA A 77 0.26 -6.21 12.52
C ALA A 77 -0.72 -7.27 12.03
N TYR A 78 -0.23 -8.39 11.51
CA TYR A 78 -1.08 -9.52 11.13
C TYR A 78 -1.83 -10.06 12.35
N ASP A 79 -1.12 -10.27 13.46
CA ASP A 79 -1.72 -10.75 14.72
C ASP A 79 -2.77 -9.79 15.29
N TYR A 80 -2.61 -8.48 15.06
CA TYR A 80 -3.57 -7.46 15.45
C TYR A 80 -4.77 -7.40 14.49
N ILE A 81 -4.52 -7.31 13.18
CA ILE A 81 -5.58 -7.17 12.16
C ILE A 81 -6.45 -8.42 12.09
N LYS A 82 -5.88 -9.62 12.26
CA LYS A 82 -6.64 -10.88 12.18
C LYS A 82 -7.72 -11.04 13.27
N GLN A 83 -7.66 -10.22 14.32
CA GLN A 83 -8.65 -10.18 15.40
C GLN A 83 -9.85 -9.28 15.05
N LYS A 84 -9.74 -8.47 14.00
CA LYS A 84 -10.82 -7.60 13.55
C LYS A 84 -11.87 -8.39 12.78
N GLU A 85 -13.12 -7.96 12.90
CA GLU A 85 -14.22 -8.44 12.07
C GLU A 85 -14.07 -7.94 10.63
N ASN A 86 -14.79 -8.56 9.68
CA ASN A 86 -14.82 -8.16 8.26
C ASN A 86 -13.46 -8.23 7.53
N GLN A 87 -12.59 -9.15 7.94
CA GLN A 87 -11.36 -9.43 7.22
C GLN A 87 -11.61 -10.19 5.91
N VAL A 88 -10.88 -9.79 4.88
CA VAL A 88 -10.91 -10.44 3.56
C VAL A 88 -9.47 -10.65 3.09
N VAL A 89 -9.18 -11.83 2.56
CA VAL A 89 -7.88 -12.11 1.94
C VAL A 89 -8.02 -11.92 0.43
N ILE A 90 -7.20 -11.03 -0.12
CA ILE A 90 -7.19 -10.68 -1.54
C ILE A 90 -5.85 -11.09 -2.13
N LYS A 91 -5.88 -11.94 -3.16
CA LYS A 91 -4.69 -12.28 -3.97
C LYS A 91 -4.77 -11.56 -5.31
N ARG A 92 -3.80 -10.71 -5.61
CA ARG A 92 -3.80 -9.86 -6.80
C ARG A 92 -2.53 -10.06 -7.63
N LEU A 93 -2.70 -10.32 -8.92
CA LEU A 93 -1.63 -10.35 -9.92
C LEU A 93 -1.74 -9.12 -10.81
N ASP A 94 -0.81 -8.17 -10.65
CA ASP A 94 -0.75 -6.93 -11.41
C ASP A 94 0.26 -7.01 -12.55
N PHE A 95 -0.16 -6.67 -13.75
CA PHE A 95 0.66 -6.49 -14.94
C PHE A 95 0.79 -5.00 -15.24
N SER A 96 2.01 -4.46 -15.15
CA SER A 96 2.27 -3.08 -15.55
C SER A 96 2.56 -3.03 -17.05
N LEU A 97 1.63 -2.47 -17.82
CA LEU A 97 1.72 -2.35 -19.28
C LEU A 97 2.58 -1.15 -19.70
N ASN A 98 2.52 -0.09 -18.91
CA ASN A 98 3.38 1.09 -19.01
C ASN A 98 3.44 1.77 -17.63
N LYS A 99 3.94 3.01 -17.55
CA LYS A 99 4.07 3.74 -16.28
C LYS A 99 2.71 4.06 -15.59
N GLN A 100 1.59 3.98 -16.30
CA GLN A 100 0.28 4.43 -15.82
C GLN A 100 -0.81 3.35 -15.87
N GLN A 101 -0.77 2.41 -16.82
CA GLN A 101 -1.82 1.40 -17.00
C GLN A 101 -1.45 0.06 -16.35
N ARG A 102 -2.42 -0.49 -15.61
CA ARG A 102 -2.28 -1.75 -14.86
C ARG A 102 -3.47 -2.67 -15.12
N ASN A 103 -3.14 -3.91 -15.43
CA ASN A 103 -4.07 -5.02 -15.49
C ASN A 103 -3.96 -5.83 -14.21
N SER A 104 -5.07 -6.04 -13.51
CA SER A 104 -5.06 -6.77 -12.24
C SER A 104 -6.05 -7.92 -12.30
N PHE A 105 -5.58 -9.14 -12.10
CA PHE A 105 -6.45 -10.27 -11.77
C PHE A 105 -6.51 -10.41 -10.25
N GLN A 106 -7.69 -10.70 -9.70
CA GLN A 106 -7.92 -10.72 -8.26
C GLN A 106 -8.73 -11.94 -7.87
N ILE A 107 -8.28 -12.66 -6.85
CA ILE A 107 -9.06 -13.68 -6.17
C ILE A 107 -9.45 -13.12 -4.81
N ILE A 108 -10.76 -13.03 -4.57
CA ILE A 108 -11.38 -12.57 -3.32
C ILE A 108 -12.36 -13.67 -2.91
N ASP A 109 -12.19 -14.25 -1.73
CA ASP A 109 -13.06 -15.34 -1.23
C ASP A 109 -13.28 -16.46 -2.27
N ASN A 110 -12.20 -16.91 -2.91
CA ASN A 110 -12.19 -17.91 -3.98
C ASN A 110 -13.02 -17.53 -5.22
N LYS A 111 -13.32 -16.25 -5.43
CA LYS A 111 -13.95 -15.73 -6.64
C LYS A 111 -12.96 -14.91 -7.44
N LEU A 112 -12.78 -15.30 -8.70
CA LEU A 112 -11.96 -14.54 -9.62
C LEU A 112 -12.71 -13.30 -10.15
N SER A 113 -11.98 -12.19 -10.17
CA SER A 113 -12.35 -10.98 -10.88
C SER A 113 -11.13 -10.39 -11.59
N ALA A 114 -11.34 -9.42 -12.46
CA ALA A 114 -10.25 -8.64 -13.03
C ALA A 114 -10.66 -7.19 -13.19
N VAL A 115 -9.67 -6.31 -13.07
CA VAL A 115 -9.85 -4.88 -13.29
C VAL A 115 -8.68 -4.36 -14.11
N LEU A 116 -8.99 -3.50 -15.06
CA LEU A 116 -8.03 -2.68 -15.76
C LEU A 116 -8.21 -1.25 -15.27
N ILE A 117 -7.13 -0.71 -14.74
CA ILE A 117 -7.07 0.67 -14.26
C ILE A 117 -5.95 1.44 -14.96
N GLU A 118 -6.13 2.75 -15.01
CA GLU A 118 -5.07 3.71 -15.22
C GLU A 118 -4.85 4.46 -13.92
N LYS A 119 -3.69 4.25 -13.29
CA LYS A 119 -3.28 4.92 -12.06
C LYS A 119 -2.39 6.11 -12.39
N GLN A 120 -2.91 7.29 -12.17
CA GLN A 120 -2.18 8.54 -12.26
C GLN A 120 -1.64 8.89 -10.88
N LYS A 121 -0.35 8.59 -10.65
CA LYS A 121 0.35 9.08 -9.46
C LYS A 121 0.49 10.59 -9.57
N ASN A 122 -0.18 11.33 -8.70
CA ASN A 122 0.05 12.76 -8.61
C ASN A 122 1.30 13.02 -7.78
N LEU A 123 2.46 13.04 -8.46
CA LEU A 123 3.76 13.24 -7.80
C LEU A 123 3.83 14.57 -7.01
N GLN A 124 2.95 15.54 -7.27
CA GLN A 124 2.89 16.81 -6.55
C GLN A 124 1.95 16.78 -5.32
N GLU A 125 1.04 15.82 -5.22
CA GLU A 125 0.03 15.74 -4.16
C GLU A 125 0.32 14.61 -3.15
N HIS A 126 1.58 14.48 -2.70
CA HIS A 126 1.94 13.66 -1.53
C HIS A 126 2.61 14.51 -0.46
N ILE A 127 2.54 14.16 0.81
CA ILE A 127 3.29 14.80 1.91
C ILE A 127 4.09 13.74 2.65
N ASP A 128 5.35 14.05 2.90
CA ASP A 128 6.29 13.21 3.62
C ASP A 128 6.40 13.70 5.05
N ILE A 129 6.04 12.85 6.01
CA ILE A 129 5.97 13.21 7.43
C ILE A 129 6.88 12.31 8.24
N ILE A 130 7.69 12.94 9.09
CA ILE A 130 8.34 12.29 10.22
C ILE A 130 7.66 12.81 11.48
N ASN A 131 7.22 11.92 12.35
CA ASN A 131 6.68 12.26 13.66
C ASN A 131 7.44 11.42 14.69
N ASP A 132 8.47 12.00 15.30
CA ASP A 132 9.48 11.27 16.08
C ASP A 132 10.06 10.09 15.28
N LYS A 133 9.83 8.84 15.72
CA LYS A 133 10.30 7.62 15.05
C LYS A 133 9.35 7.13 13.94
N ILE A 134 8.20 7.77 13.74
CA ILE A 134 7.18 7.34 12.77
C ILE A 134 7.45 8.02 11.43
N HIS A 135 7.74 7.24 10.39
CA HIS A 135 7.94 7.74 9.03
C HIS A 135 6.77 7.28 8.16
N PHE A 136 6.04 8.22 7.59
CA PHE A 136 4.93 7.91 6.70
C PHE A 136 4.78 8.93 5.58
N ARG A 137 4.19 8.48 4.48
CA ARG A 137 3.83 9.31 3.34
C ARG A 137 2.33 9.25 3.15
N ILE A 138 1.68 10.42 3.09
CA ILE A 138 0.28 10.51 2.65
C ILE A 138 0.30 10.91 1.17
N SER A 139 -0.32 10.13 0.31
CA SER A 139 -0.39 10.39 -1.13
C SER A 139 -1.84 10.46 -1.59
N LEU A 140 -2.14 11.45 -2.43
CA LEU A 140 -3.37 11.49 -3.21
C LEU A 140 -3.09 10.93 -4.61
N ASN A 141 -3.64 9.75 -4.89
CA ASN A 141 -3.60 9.16 -6.22
C ASN A 141 -4.94 9.34 -6.93
N GLN A 142 -4.93 9.18 -8.26
CA GLN A 142 -6.15 9.08 -9.05
C GLN A 142 -6.14 7.77 -9.82
N GLU A 143 -7.20 6.98 -9.68
CA GLU A 143 -7.45 5.79 -10.47
C GLU A 143 -8.64 6.00 -11.40
N LYS A 144 -8.47 5.62 -12.67
CA LYS A 144 -9.55 5.55 -13.64
C LYS A 144 -9.76 4.09 -14.00
N THR A 145 -10.95 3.55 -13.69
CA THR A 145 -11.31 2.21 -14.16
C THR A 145 -11.61 2.27 -15.66
N LEU A 146 -10.90 1.45 -16.45
CA LEU A 146 -11.14 1.34 -17.89
C LEU A 146 -12.00 0.12 -18.22
N SER A 147 -11.88 -0.98 -17.47
CA SER A 147 -12.76 -2.15 -17.59
C SER A 147 -12.77 -2.97 -16.31
N LYS A 148 -13.92 -3.59 -16.01
CA LYS A 148 -14.10 -4.63 -14.98
C LYS A 148 -14.52 -5.97 -15.59
N SER A 149 -14.61 -6.05 -16.93
CA SER A 149 -15.01 -7.27 -17.62
C SER A 149 -13.82 -8.22 -17.67
N LEU A 150 -13.93 -9.32 -16.93
CA LEU A 150 -12.94 -10.39 -16.95
C LEU A 150 -12.70 -10.87 -18.39
N LYS A 151 -13.79 -11.11 -19.16
CA LYS A 151 -13.73 -11.53 -20.56
C LYS A 151 -12.93 -10.55 -21.43
N ASP A 152 -13.16 -9.25 -21.27
CA ASP A 152 -12.48 -8.24 -22.08
C ASP A 152 -11.00 -8.17 -21.74
N ILE A 153 -10.66 -8.24 -20.45
CA ILE A 153 -9.27 -8.19 -19.97
C ILE A 153 -8.50 -9.40 -20.51
N ILE A 154 -9.07 -10.61 -20.41
CA ILE A 154 -8.47 -11.84 -20.94
C ILE A 154 -8.24 -11.74 -22.45
N THR A 155 -9.26 -11.29 -23.19
CA THR A 155 -9.17 -11.17 -24.66
C THR A 155 -8.05 -10.23 -25.09
N GLN A 156 -7.73 -9.23 -24.27
CA GLN A 156 -6.66 -8.28 -24.54
C GLN A 156 -5.28 -8.72 -24.00
N MET A 157 -5.18 -9.82 -23.24
CA MET A 157 -3.89 -10.27 -22.68
C MET A 157 -2.82 -10.57 -23.74
N PRO A 158 -3.12 -11.24 -24.88
CA PRO A 158 -2.09 -11.53 -25.89
C PRO A 158 -1.39 -10.28 -26.45
N SER A 159 -2.14 -9.21 -26.73
CA SER A 159 -1.55 -7.95 -27.21
C SER A 159 -0.83 -7.19 -26.10
N ARG A 160 -1.32 -7.28 -24.86
CA ARG A 160 -0.76 -6.60 -23.68
C ARG A 160 0.51 -7.26 -23.15
N LYS A 161 0.67 -8.56 -23.34
CA LYS A 161 1.87 -9.33 -23.02
C LYS A 161 3.13 -8.68 -23.62
N GLN A 162 3.05 -8.19 -24.85
CA GLN A 162 4.18 -7.54 -25.54
C GLN A 162 4.68 -6.27 -24.82
N ASN A 163 3.78 -5.57 -24.13
CA ASN A 163 4.06 -4.30 -23.47
C ASN A 163 4.31 -4.44 -21.97
N THR A 164 4.03 -5.60 -21.38
CA THR A 164 4.25 -5.82 -19.96
C THR A 164 5.75 -5.81 -19.66
N ASN A 165 6.15 -5.00 -18.68
CA ASN A 165 7.55 -4.92 -18.26
C ASN A 165 7.77 -5.38 -16.81
N PHE A 166 6.68 -5.59 -16.08
CA PHE A 166 6.70 -5.87 -14.65
C PHE A 166 5.44 -6.62 -14.22
N ILE A 167 5.61 -7.67 -13.43
CA ILE A 167 4.55 -8.42 -12.78
C ILE A 167 4.69 -8.23 -11.27
N ARG A 168 3.59 -7.92 -10.60
CA ARG A 168 3.54 -7.83 -9.14
C ARG A 168 2.53 -8.84 -8.61
N LEU A 169 2.96 -9.67 -7.68
CA LEU A 169 2.09 -10.53 -6.90
C LEU A 169 1.86 -9.85 -5.55
N LYS A 170 0.61 -9.72 -5.13
CA LYS A 170 0.24 -9.09 -3.85
C LYS A 170 -0.80 -9.96 -3.16
N GLU A 171 -0.48 -10.46 -1.97
CA GLU A 171 -1.44 -11.09 -1.06
C GLU A 171 -1.72 -10.11 0.07
N THR A 172 -2.97 -9.68 0.21
CA THR A 172 -3.39 -8.64 1.15
C THR A 172 -4.39 -9.20 2.14
N LEU A 173 -4.12 -9.02 3.44
CA LEU A 173 -5.15 -9.05 4.46
C LEU A 173 -5.78 -7.66 4.51
N PHE A 174 -7.04 -7.59 4.09
CA PHE A 174 -7.81 -6.36 3.97
C PHE A 174 -8.86 -6.30 5.07
N VAL A 175 -8.98 -5.14 5.74
CA VAL A 175 -10.03 -4.87 6.72
C VAL A 175 -10.59 -3.49 6.46
N LYS A 176 -11.91 -3.37 6.59
CA LYS A 176 -12.62 -2.11 6.47
C LYS A 176 -13.30 -1.77 7.80
N GLU A 177 -13.07 -0.56 8.30
CA GLU A 177 -13.65 -0.09 9.57
C GLU A 177 -13.77 1.43 9.54
N ASN A 178 -14.94 1.98 9.90
CA ASN A 178 -15.13 3.43 10.08
C ASN A 178 -14.70 4.31 8.88
N ASN A 179 -15.01 3.87 7.64
CA ASN A 179 -14.59 4.53 6.38
C ASN A 179 -13.06 4.56 6.16
N LEU A 180 -12.33 3.71 6.89
CA LEU A 180 -10.91 3.46 6.68
C LEU A 180 -10.72 2.03 6.18
N GLU A 181 -9.82 1.89 5.22
CA GLU A 181 -9.40 0.63 4.65
C GLU A 181 -7.96 0.35 5.07
N PHE A 182 -7.71 -0.82 5.65
CA PHE A 182 -6.40 -1.28 6.07
C PHE A 182 -5.97 -2.42 5.17
N ALA A 183 -4.81 -2.28 4.53
CA ALA A 183 -4.26 -3.33 3.68
C ALA A 183 -2.84 -3.69 4.14
N LEU A 184 -2.73 -4.87 4.75
CA LEU A 184 -1.46 -5.47 5.14
C LEU A 184 -1.06 -6.53 4.12
N SER A 185 0.07 -6.32 3.44
CA SER A 185 0.38 -7.04 2.20
C SER A 185 1.72 -7.75 2.24
N LYS A 186 1.77 -8.95 1.65
CA LYS A 186 3.00 -9.59 1.18
C LYS A 186 3.10 -9.40 -0.33
N VAL A 187 4.29 -9.09 -0.83
CA VAL A 187 4.52 -8.72 -2.22
C VAL A 187 5.71 -9.48 -2.79
N ALA A 188 5.59 -9.87 -4.06
CA ALA A 188 6.73 -10.25 -4.90
C ALA A 188 6.68 -9.46 -6.21
N SER A 189 7.87 -9.16 -6.73
CA SER A 189 8.07 -8.35 -7.91
C SER A 189 8.91 -9.13 -8.92
N ILE A 190 8.35 -9.43 -10.08
CA ILE A 190 9.00 -10.21 -11.13
C ILE A 190 9.24 -9.29 -12.33
N VAL A 191 10.52 -9.14 -12.71
CA VAL A 191 10.95 -8.27 -13.80
C VAL A 191 11.03 -9.03 -15.12
N LYS A 192 10.97 -8.32 -16.25
CA LYS A 192 10.90 -8.91 -17.61
C LYS A 192 11.97 -9.96 -17.95
N TYR A 193 13.14 -9.87 -17.34
CA TYR A 193 14.26 -10.78 -17.61
C TYR A 193 14.27 -12.04 -16.74
N ASP A 194 13.34 -12.15 -15.79
CA ASP A 194 13.18 -13.35 -14.96
C ASP A 194 12.49 -14.47 -15.77
N PRO A 195 12.99 -15.71 -15.75
CA PRO A 195 12.34 -16.83 -16.43
C PRO A 195 10.87 -17.04 -16.02
N GLU A 196 10.52 -16.80 -14.74
CA GLU A 196 9.14 -16.93 -14.25
C GLU A 196 8.22 -15.85 -14.85
N PHE A 197 8.76 -14.71 -15.27
CA PHE A 197 7.99 -13.64 -15.91
C PHE A 197 7.27 -14.14 -17.16
N GLN A 198 8.03 -14.81 -18.05
CA GLN A 198 7.52 -15.27 -19.32
C GLN A 198 6.53 -16.43 -19.13
N LYS A 199 6.84 -17.34 -18.19
CA LYS A 199 5.97 -18.46 -17.81
C LYS A 199 4.61 -17.97 -17.31
N ILE A 200 4.57 -17.02 -16.37
CA ILE A 200 3.32 -16.42 -15.88
C ILE A 200 2.55 -15.75 -17.02
N LEU A 201 3.23 -15.00 -17.89
CA LEU A 201 2.56 -14.37 -19.03
C LEU A 201 1.95 -15.40 -19.97
N ASP A 202 2.67 -16.47 -20.29
CA ASP A 202 2.19 -17.55 -21.16
C ASP A 202 1.00 -18.26 -20.54
N GLU A 203 1.06 -18.60 -19.26
CA GLU A 203 -0.02 -19.30 -18.56
C GLU A 203 -1.34 -18.51 -18.58
N ILE A 204 -1.27 -17.19 -18.40
CA ILE A 204 -2.43 -16.31 -18.41
C ILE A 204 -2.90 -16.02 -19.84
N SER A 205 -1.97 -15.86 -20.80
CA SER A 205 -2.29 -15.49 -22.20
C SER A 205 -2.80 -16.64 -23.06
N GLN A 206 -2.38 -17.88 -22.79
CA GLN A 206 -2.81 -19.06 -23.56
C GLN A 206 -4.24 -19.50 -23.24
N SER A 207 -4.85 -18.92 -22.22
CA SER A 207 -6.11 -19.43 -21.71
C SER A 207 -7.31 -18.95 -22.54
N ARG A 208 -8.12 -19.91 -23.03
CA ARG A 208 -9.58 -19.70 -23.24
C ARG A 208 -10.33 -19.53 -21.89
N CYS A 209 -9.61 -19.24 -20.81
CA CYS A 209 -10.03 -18.92 -19.45
C CYS A 209 -11.03 -19.84 -18.74
N THR A 210 -11.00 -21.15 -19.00
CA THR A 210 -11.77 -22.09 -18.17
C THR A 210 -11.13 -22.34 -16.79
N ASN A 211 -9.80 -22.16 -16.62
CA ASN A 211 -9.06 -22.51 -15.39
C ASN A 211 -8.14 -21.40 -14.83
N ILE A 212 -8.43 -20.14 -15.14
CA ILE A 212 -7.57 -19.00 -14.77
C ILE A 212 -7.38 -18.83 -13.26
N GLN A 213 -8.42 -19.13 -12.47
CA GLN A 213 -8.32 -19.10 -11.00
C GLN A 213 -7.29 -20.12 -10.48
N THR A 214 -7.39 -21.38 -10.91
CA THR A 214 -6.45 -22.44 -10.49
C THR A 214 -5.00 -22.08 -10.83
N LYS A 215 -4.77 -21.47 -12.00
CA LYS A 215 -3.44 -20.99 -12.41
C LYS A 215 -2.93 -19.89 -11.48
N LEU A 216 -3.76 -18.88 -11.20
CA LEU A 216 -3.40 -17.82 -10.26
C LEU A 216 -3.09 -18.38 -8.87
N GLU A 217 -3.90 -19.29 -8.35
CA GLU A 217 -3.63 -19.96 -7.07
C GLU A 217 -2.31 -20.73 -7.07
N GLN A 218 -1.99 -21.42 -8.16
CA GLN A 218 -0.71 -22.14 -8.32
C GLN A 218 0.47 -21.16 -8.33
N ILE A 219 0.39 -20.07 -9.10
CA ILE A 219 1.42 -19.03 -9.12
C ILE A 219 1.65 -18.49 -7.70
N PHE A 220 0.60 -18.22 -6.92
CA PHE A 220 0.74 -17.76 -5.54
C PHE A 220 1.34 -18.81 -4.59
N LYS A 221 1.22 -20.11 -4.88
CA LYS A 221 1.87 -21.18 -4.10
C LYS A 221 3.36 -21.31 -4.44
N ASP A 222 3.71 -21.12 -5.71
CA ASP A 222 5.08 -21.30 -6.19
C ASP A 222 5.98 -20.09 -5.90
N GLN A 223 5.38 -18.91 -5.73
CA GLN A 223 6.11 -17.66 -5.53
C GLN A 223 6.31 -17.34 -4.05
N ASN A 224 7.55 -17.00 -3.67
CA ASN A 224 7.86 -16.54 -2.33
C ASN A 224 7.66 -15.02 -2.21
N LEU A 225 6.67 -14.59 -1.44
CA LEU A 225 6.34 -13.18 -1.22
C LEU A 225 7.16 -12.61 -0.06
N THR A 226 8.24 -11.88 -0.37
CA THR A 226 9.27 -11.48 0.61
C THR A 226 9.24 -10.01 1.02
N ASP A 227 8.54 -9.16 0.26
CA ASP A 227 8.36 -7.76 0.62
C ASP A 227 7.07 -7.57 1.42
N TYR A 228 7.11 -6.70 2.44
CA TYR A 228 5.96 -6.44 3.31
C TYR A 228 5.57 -4.96 3.28
N GLU A 229 4.29 -4.69 3.12
CA GLU A 229 3.75 -3.34 2.99
C GLU A 229 2.51 -3.17 3.87
N PHE A 230 2.29 -1.95 4.36
CA PHE A 230 1.08 -1.56 5.04
C PHE A 230 0.57 -0.21 4.55
N GLU A 231 -0.72 -0.15 4.27
CA GLU A 231 -1.41 1.06 3.82
C GLU A 231 -2.72 1.25 4.60
N ILE A 232 -3.02 2.51 4.91
CA ILE A 232 -4.30 2.98 5.42
C ILE A 232 -4.88 3.88 4.33
N GLU A 233 -6.10 3.63 3.90
CA GLU A 233 -6.78 4.44 2.89
C GLU A 233 -8.11 4.97 3.44
N ILE A 234 -8.47 6.18 3.04
CA ILE A 234 -9.80 6.72 3.29
C ILE A 234 -10.73 6.25 2.18
N GLU A 235 -11.82 5.57 2.56
CA GLU A 235 -12.86 5.15 1.63
C GLU A 235 -13.48 6.37 0.92
N GLN A 236 -14.03 6.15 -0.27
CA GLN A 236 -14.92 7.13 -0.90
C GLN A 236 -16.13 7.41 0.01
N VAL A 237 -16.19 8.61 0.56
CA VAL A 237 -17.31 9.10 1.37
C VAL A 237 -18.12 10.11 0.58
N SER A 238 -19.45 10.02 0.66
CA SER A 238 -20.38 11.01 0.12
C SER A 238 -21.10 11.73 1.26
N ASP A 239 -21.53 12.96 1.00
CA ASP A 239 -22.45 13.71 1.87
C ASP A 239 -21.93 14.04 3.29
N PHE A 240 -20.63 13.88 3.55
CA PHE A 240 -20.03 14.25 4.83
C PHE A 240 -20.00 15.79 4.99
N ASN A 241 -20.41 16.26 6.16
CA ASN A 241 -20.26 17.66 6.56
C ASN A 241 -18.83 17.96 7.08
N ASP A 242 -18.53 19.22 7.34
CA ASP A 242 -17.18 19.66 7.76
C ASP A 242 -16.72 19.00 9.08
N GLU A 243 -17.62 18.76 10.03
CA GLU A 243 -17.30 18.09 11.30
C GLU A 243 -16.97 16.61 11.09
N GLN A 244 -17.75 15.90 10.28
CA GLN A 244 -17.50 14.50 9.92
C GLN A 244 -16.19 14.35 9.16
N ILE A 245 -15.88 15.27 8.24
CA ILE A 245 -14.60 15.31 7.52
C ILE A 245 -13.44 15.52 8.49
N GLU A 246 -13.55 16.47 9.43
CA GLU A 246 -12.51 16.71 10.42
C GLU A 246 -12.27 15.50 11.33
N ASN A 247 -13.36 14.84 11.76
CA ASN A 247 -13.28 13.64 12.57
C ASN A 247 -12.63 12.47 11.81
N LEU A 248 -12.96 12.27 10.53
CA LEU A 248 -12.32 11.28 9.67
C LEU A 248 -10.81 11.56 9.50
N SER A 249 -10.42 12.83 9.29
CA SER A 249 -9.01 13.23 9.23
C SER A 249 -8.25 12.92 10.52
N LYS A 250 -8.87 13.17 11.69
CA LYS A 250 -8.30 12.85 13.01
C LYS A 250 -8.14 11.35 13.19
N GLN A 251 -9.18 10.58 12.86
CA GLN A 251 -9.17 9.11 12.94
C GLN A 251 -8.10 8.51 12.03
N PHE A 252 -7.99 8.98 10.78
CA PHE A 252 -6.98 8.53 9.83
C PHE A 252 -5.55 8.68 10.37
N LEU A 253 -5.21 9.86 10.93
CA LEU A 253 -3.90 10.06 11.56
C LEU A 253 -3.73 9.26 12.85
N GLN A 254 -4.77 9.13 13.66
CA GLN A 254 -4.72 8.31 14.87
C GLN A 254 -4.41 6.84 14.54
N GLN A 255 -4.94 6.32 13.43
CA GLN A 255 -4.61 4.96 13.00
C GLN A 255 -3.13 4.81 12.63
N VAL A 256 -2.48 5.84 12.09
CA VAL A 256 -1.02 5.82 11.88
C VAL A 256 -0.27 5.62 13.21
N ASP A 257 -0.66 6.37 14.24
CA ASP A 257 -0.05 6.28 15.59
C ASP A 257 -0.31 4.89 16.22
N ILE A 258 -1.53 4.35 16.08
CA ILE A 258 -1.90 3.01 16.58
C ILE A 258 -1.07 1.94 15.88
N PHE A 259 -1.02 1.93 14.54
CA PHE A 259 -0.31 0.90 13.79
C PHE A 259 1.20 0.98 13.99
N TRP A 260 1.76 2.19 14.16
CA TRP A 260 3.15 2.32 14.60
C TRP A 260 3.41 1.60 15.92
N SER A 261 2.53 1.77 16.91
CA SER A 261 2.63 1.08 18.18
C SER A 261 2.53 -0.44 17.99
N VAL A 262 1.59 -0.90 17.18
CA VAL A 262 1.39 -2.32 16.85
C VAL A 262 2.64 -2.94 16.21
N PHE A 263 3.24 -2.27 15.23
CA PHE A 263 4.46 -2.76 14.56
C PHE A 263 5.60 -3.00 15.56
N ASN A 264 5.68 -2.19 16.60
CA ASN A 264 6.78 -2.18 17.56
C ASN A 264 6.43 -2.80 18.94
N LEU A 265 5.24 -3.41 19.09
CA LEU A 265 4.77 -4.06 20.32
C LEU A 265 5.84 -4.96 20.99
N LYS A 266 6.51 -5.80 20.18
CA LYS A 266 7.54 -6.75 20.66
C LYS A 266 8.98 -6.22 20.63
N GLN A 267 9.20 -4.93 20.36
CA GLN A 267 10.53 -4.31 20.53
C GLN A 267 10.70 -3.78 21.96
N VAL A 268 9.64 -3.23 22.55
CA VAL A 268 9.63 -2.73 23.92
C VAL A 268 9.88 -3.85 24.94
N GLU A 269 9.35 -5.06 24.68
CA GLU A 269 9.56 -6.24 25.55
C GLU A 269 11.00 -6.80 25.49
N GLU A 270 11.71 -6.63 24.36
CA GLU A 270 13.09 -7.11 24.20
C GLU A 270 14.11 -6.11 24.78
N GLU A 271 13.87 -4.80 24.66
CA GLU A 271 14.72 -3.75 25.26
C GLU A 271 14.65 -3.73 26.80
N GLN A 272 13.59 -4.30 27.39
CA GLN A 272 13.46 -4.45 28.85
C GLN A 272 14.16 -5.68 29.42
N LYS A 273 14.74 -6.56 28.59
CA LYS A 273 15.61 -7.63 29.10
C LYS A 273 16.99 -7.04 29.37
N PRO A 274 17.43 -6.92 30.64
CA PRO A 274 18.79 -6.51 30.90
C PRO A 274 19.74 -7.49 30.22
N GLU A 275 20.66 -6.98 29.41
CA GLU A 275 21.76 -7.78 28.88
C GLU A 275 22.41 -8.51 30.06
N LYS A 276 22.26 -9.84 30.10
CA LYS A 276 23.11 -10.67 30.95
C LYS A 276 24.53 -10.42 30.47
N LYS A 277 25.25 -9.52 31.14
CA LYS A 277 26.70 -9.44 31.06
C LYS A 277 27.23 -10.82 31.40
N ILE A 278 27.64 -11.55 30.38
CA ILE A 278 28.44 -12.76 30.55
C ILE A 278 29.76 -12.27 31.14
N LYS A 279 29.91 -12.39 32.46
CA LYS A 279 31.23 -12.36 33.07
C LYS A 279 31.97 -13.57 32.52
N LYS A 280 32.96 -13.32 31.67
CA LYS A 280 33.98 -14.31 31.35
C LYS A 280 34.84 -14.45 32.60
N GLU A 281 34.83 -15.65 33.18
CA GLU A 281 35.91 -16.15 34.03
C GLU A 281 37.10 -16.58 33.15
#